data_AF-A0A8T2XWR2-F1
#
_entry.id   AF-A0A8T2XWR2-F1
#
_cell.length_a   1.000
_cell.length_b   1.000
_cell.length_c   1.000
_cell.angle_alpha   90.00
_cell.angle_beta   90.00
_cell.angle_gamma   90.00
#
_symmetry.space_group_name_H-M   'P 1'
#
loop_
_entity.id
_entity.type
_entity.pdbx_description
1 polymer ?
#
loop_
_entity_poly.entity_id
_entity_poly.type
_entity_poly.pdbx_seq_one_letter_code
_entity_poly.pdbx_strand_id
1 'polypeptide(L)'
;MEISGKSKPQPVNMKAVKPIEATPESFKEYGQVLEASPDGEEFGPKDAQLNLSQGIPRFYIMKLEKRSLKFSTITHHAKVTQCLGSIGGGVWYLGVAKPSIVETKENAGSDAMQSKCGHFYVPPAVDKVQVFRISGSKFIKLNIGTWHAGPLFKPETMDFYNLELSDTNVSLFLFSSYFLFLFFSLIFYGYSFASQCFCENCLYLCMHGVSANRS
;
A
#
# COMPACT_ATOMS: atom_id res chain seq x y z
N MET A 1 41.56 -24.69 4.19
CA MET A 1 40.50 -23.94 3.48
C MET A 1 39.20 -24.28 4.16
N GLU A 2 38.79 -23.47 5.12
CA GLU A 2 37.50 -23.64 5.80
C GLU A 2 36.44 -22.78 5.09
N ILE A 3 35.29 -23.39 4.81
CA ILE A 3 34.19 -22.82 4.06
C ILE A 3 33.37 -21.95 5.02
N SER A 4 33.36 -20.65 4.73
CA SER A 4 32.61 -19.60 5.42
C SER A 4 31.12 -19.95 5.57
N GLY A 5 30.61 -19.76 6.79
CA GLY A 5 29.27 -20.13 7.22
C GLY A 5 28.16 -19.44 6.42
N LYS A 6 27.19 -20.26 5.97
CA LYS A 6 25.89 -19.78 5.54
C LYS A 6 25.19 -19.14 6.74
N SER A 7 24.97 -17.84 6.70
CA SER A 7 24.12 -17.14 7.67
C SER A 7 22.71 -17.74 7.61
N LYS A 8 22.18 -18.17 8.76
CA LYS A 8 20.78 -18.59 8.88
C LYS A 8 19.88 -17.39 8.54
N PRO A 9 18.82 -17.57 7.75
CA PRO A 9 17.85 -16.50 7.52
C PRO A 9 17.22 -16.09 8.85
N GLN A 10 17.32 -14.79 9.16
CA GLN A 10 16.69 -14.19 10.34
C GLN A 10 15.16 -14.43 10.28
N PRO A 11 14.52 -14.74 11.41
CA PRO A 11 13.09 -15.01 11.45
C PRO A 11 12.31 -13.76 11.04
N VAL A 12 11.61 -13.90 9.92
CA VAL A 12 10.75 -12.87 9.35
C VAL A 12 9.52 -12.71 10.25
N ASN A 13 9.42 -11.61 10.99
CA ASN A 13 8.29 -11.36 11.89
C ASN A 13 7.04 -10.99 11.08
N MET A 14 6.18 -11.99 10.86
CA MET A 14 4.98 -11.88 10.05
C MET A 14 3.76 -11.68 10.95
N LYS A 15 3.11 -10.53 10.85
CA LYS A 15 1.91 -10.18 11.61
C LYS A 15 0.66 -10.43 10.77
N ALA A 16 -0.24 -11.29 11.24
CA ALA A 16 -1.57 -11.39 10.66
C ALA A 16 -2.43 -10.21 11.12
N VAL A 17 -3.07 -9.52 10.18
CA VAL A 17 -3.98 -8.40 10.45
C VAL A 17 -5.36 -8.77 9.92
N LYS A 18 -6.38 -8.63 10.77
CA LYS A 18 -7.78 -8.81 10.38
C LYS A 18 -8.25 -7.54 9.64
N PRO A 19 -8.78 -7.65 8.42
CA PRO A 19 -9.28 -6.49 7.69
C PRO A 19 -10.53 -5.89 8.36
N ILE A 20 -10.64 -4.57 8.28
CA ILE A 20 -11.82 -3.77 8.69
C ILE A 20 -12.54 -3.33 7.41
N GLU A 21 -13.88 -3.35 7.39
CA GLU A 21 -14.60 -2.81 6.22
C GLU A 21 -14.38 -1.29 6.11
N ALA A 22 -14.08 -0.82 4.92
CA ALA A 22 -13.96 0.61 4.63
C ALA A 22 -15.36 1.24 4.59
N THR A 23 -15.63 2.09 5.57
CA THR A 23 -16.79 2.99 5.64
C THR A 23 -16.28 4.42 5.81
N PRO A 24 -17.12 5.44 5.56
CA PRO A 24 -16.75 6.83 5.84
C PRO A 24 -16.20 7.02 7.27
N GLU A 25 -16.78 6.36 8.26
CA GLU A 25 -16.39 6.47 9.67
C GLU A 25 -15.08 5.73 9.98
N SER A 26 -14.91 4.52 9.46
CA SER A 26 -13.73 3.70 9.74
C SER A 26 -12.49 4.22 9.01
N PHE A 27 -12.67 4.90 7.87
CA PHE A 27 -11.59 5.34 6.99
C PHE A 27 -11.22 6.84 7.12
N LYS A 28 -11.98 7.64 7.88
CA LYS A 28 -11.87 9.11 7.95
C LYS A 28 -10.47 9.67 8.24
N GLU A 29 -9.64 8.94 8.99
CA GLU A 29 -8.27 9.39 9.33
C GLU A 29 -7.27 9.21 8.18
N TYR A 30 -7.62 8.38 7.19
CA TYR A 30 -6.78 8.02 6.06
C TYR A 30 -7.27 8.65 4.76
N GLY A 31 -8.56 8.98 4.67
CA GLY A 31 -9.19 9.44 3.44
C GLY A 31 -10.70 9.46 3.50
N GLN A 32 -11.32 9.33 2.32
CA GLN A 32 -12.77 9.20 2.13
C GLN A 32 -13.08 7.88 1.43
N VAL A 33 -14.23 7.29 1.77
CA VAL A 33 -14.86 6.18 1.04
C VAL A 33 -16.06 6.75 0.32
N LEU A 34 -16.15 6.51 -0.98
CA LEU A 34 -17.17 7.08 -1.84
C LEU A 34 -17.99 5.98 -2.49
N GLU A 35 -19.30 6.17 -2.44
CA GLU A 35 -20.32 5.27 -2.96
C GLU A 35 -21.17 6.02 -4.00
N ALA A 36 -22.06 5.30 -4.67
CA ALA A 36 -22.96 5.93 -5.64
C ALA A 36 -23.90 6.94 -4.96
N SER A 37 -24.02 8.14 -5.54
CA SER A 37 -25.03 9.14 -5.23
C SER A 37 -26.03 9.29 -6.39
N PRO A 38 -27.24 9.82 -6.14
CA PRO A 38 -28.16 10.24 -7.19
C PRO A 38 -27.53 11.25 -8.16
N ASP A 39 -27.98 11.22 -9.42
CA ASP A 39 -27.59 12.21 -10.41
C ASP A 39 -28.14 13.60 -10.05
N GLY A 40 -27.37 14.64 -10.38
CA GLY A 40 -27.73 16.04 -10.11
C GLY A 40 -27.53 16.53 -8.67
N GLU A 41 -26.93 15.73 -7.77
CA GLU A 41 -26.48 16.24 -6.47
C GLU A 41 -25.40 17.32 -6.63
N GLU A 42 -25.50 18.40 -5.85
CA GLU A 42 -24.48 19.45 -5.81
C GLU A 42 -23.22 18.99 -5.09
N PHE A 43 -22.07 19.53 -5.50
CA PHE A 43 -20.79 19.24 -4.85
C PHE A 43 -20.82 19.55 -3.35
N GLY A 44 -20.40 18.59 -2.54
CA GLY A 44 -20.40 18.70 -1.09
C GLY A 44 -19.37 17.81 -0.40
N PRO A 45 -19.43 17.72 0.94
CA PRO A 45 -18.44 16.98 1.73
C PRO A 45 -18.46 15.46 1.51
N LYS A 46 -19.51 14.93 0.85
CA LYS A 46 -19.62 13.52 0.46
C LYS A 46 -18.82 13.19 -0.81
N ASP A 47 -18.49 14.20 -1.62
CA ASP A 47 -17.65 14.07 -2.79
C ASP A 47 -16.17 14.00 -2.43
N ALA A 48 -15.37 13.46 -3.34
CA ALA A 48 -13.94 13.35 -3.14
C ALA A 48 -13.34 14.74 -3.09
N GLN A 49 -12.77 15.10 -1.94
CA GLN A 49 -12.09 16.38 -1.76
C GLN A 49 -10.67 16.25 -2.34
N LEU A 50 -10.55 16.54 -3.63
CA LEU A 50 -9.31 16.35 -4.39
C LEU A 50 -8.35 17.52 -4.23
N ASN A 51 -7.07 17.22 -4.01
CA ASN A 51 -5.99 18.17 -4.23
C ASN A 51 -5.03 17.58 -5.26
N LEU A 52 -5.07 18.16 -6.47
CA LEU A 52 -4.25 17.76 -7.61
C LEU A 52 -3.44 18.94 -8.16
N SER A 53 -3.29 20.01 -7.35
CA SER A 53 -2.75 21.31 -7.78
C SER A 53 -1.24 21.32 -8.04
N GLN A 54 -0.52 20.28 -7.62
CA GLN A 54 0.94 20.23 -7.58
C GLN A 54 1.57 19.43 -8.73
N GLY A 55 0.89 19.33 -9.87
CA GLY A 55 1.38 18.63 -11.04
C GLY A 55 0.31 18.41 -12.10
N ILE A 56 0.57 17.48 -13.03
CA ILE A 56 -0.40 17.06 -14.04
C ILE A 56 -1.17 15.85 -13.49
N PRO A 57 -2.49 15.95 -13.29
CA PRO A 57 -3.30 14.80 -12.91
C PRO A 57 -3.24 13.72 -14.01
N ARG A 58 -3.13 12.47 -13.59
CA ARG A 58 -3.19 11.29 -14.43
C ARG A 58 -4.34 10.42 -13.96
N PHE A 59 -5.29 10.19 -14.84
CA PHE A 59 -6.39 9.25 -14.62
C PHE A 59 -6.29 8.11 -15.64
N TYR A 60 -6.18 6.87 -15.15
CA TYR A 60 -5.95 5.71 -16.02
C TYR A 60 -6.51 4.44 -15.41
N ILE A 61 -6.68 3.43 -16.27
CA ILE A 61 -6.98 2.07 -15.86
C ILE A 61 -5.66 1.35 -15.59
N MET A 62 -5.47 0.94 -14.34
CA MET A 62 -4.33 0.15 -13.89
C MET A 62 -4.73 -1.33 -13.84
N LYS A 63 -4.24 -2.12 -14.79
CA LYS A 63 -4.35 -3.58 -14.76
C LYS A 63 -3.29 -4.16 -13.83
N LEU A 64 -3.73 -4.88 -12.80
CA LEU A 64 -2.85 -5.57 -11.86
C LEU A 64 -3.02 -7.08 -11.99
N GLU A 65 -1.91 -7.81 -11.84
CA GLU A 65 -1.87 -9.27 -11.91
C GLU A 65 -1.13 -9.85 -10.71
N LYS A 66 -1.50 -11.07 -10.29
CA LYS A 66 -0.81 -11.93 -9.32
C LYS A 66 -0.43 -11.23 -8.01
N ARG A 67 -1.39 -10.51 -7.40
CA ARG A 67 -1.19 -9.84 -6.12
C ARG A 67 -1.40 -10.83 -4.96
N SER A 68 -0.37 -11.03 -4.14
CA SER A 68 -0.52 -11.80 -2.89
C SER A 68 -1.16 -10.94 -1.80
N LEU A 69 -1.90 -11.56 -0.86
CA LEU A 69 -2.39 -10.89 0.37
C LEU A 69 -1.28 -10.73 1.42
N LYS A 70 -0.10 -10.27 0.97
CA LYS A 70 1.09 -10.02 1.78
C LYS A 70 1.78 -8.76 1.29
N PHE A 71 2.29 -7.94 2.20
CA PHE A 71 3.11 -6.78 1.86
C PHE A 71 4.16 -6.51 2.93
N SER A 72 5.30 -5.97 2.50
CA SER A 72 6.45 -5.62 3.32
C SER A 72 6.92 -4.18 3.18
N THR A 73 6.30 -3.45 2.24
CA THR A 73 6.59 -2.06 1.90
C THR A 73 5.28 -1.28 1.87
N ILE A 74 5.34 -0.03 2.33
CA ILE A 74 4.25 0.94 2.29
C ILE A 74 4.76 2.25 1.68
N THR A 75 3.90 2.98 0.99
CA THR A 75 4.24 4.24 0.29
C THR A 75 3.25 5.35 0.61
N HIS A 76 3.67 6.61 0.46
CA HIS A 76 2.78 7.77 0.54
C HIS A 76 3.03 8.77 -0.59
N HIS A 77 2.03 9.60 -0.85
CA HIS A 77 2.07 10.75 -1.76
C HIS A 77 2.00 12.02 -0.94
N ALA A 78 3.05 12.84 -0.94
CA ALA A 78 3.21 14.02 -0.11
C ALA A 78 2.63 15.33 -0.64
N LYS A 79 2.23 15.40 -1.90
CA LYS A 79 1.72 16.64 -2.53
C LYS A 79 0.27 16.59 -2.94
N VAL A 80 -0.28 15.38 -3.15
CA VAL A 80 -1.61 15.21 -3.74
C VAL A 80 -2.40 14.11 -3.08
N THR A 81 -3.71 14.17 -3.29
CA THR A 81 -4.64 13.09 -3.03
C THR A 81 -4.56 12.05 -4.13
N GLN A 82 -4.84 10.78 -3.80
CA GLN A 82 -4.95 9.69 -4.77
C GLN A 82 -6.31 9.03 -4.65
N CYS A 83 -6.94 8.67 -5.78
CA CYS A 83 -8.15 7.84 -5.77
C CYS A 83 -7.92 6.47 -6.40
N LEU A 84 -8.48 5.44 -5.78
CA LEU A 84 -8.41 4.05 -6.23
C LEU A 84 -9.80 3.41 -6.15
N GLY A 85 -10.23 2.73 -7.22
CA GLY A 85 -11.48 1.98 -7.24
C GLY A 85 -11.41 0.79 -8.19
N SER A 86 -11.88 -0.37 -7.76
CA SER A 86 -11.92 -1.57 -8.62
C SER A 86 -12.98 -1.40 -9.71
N ILE A 87 -12.63 -1.74 -10.95
CA ILE A 87 -13.61 -1.84 -12.03
C ILE A 87 -14.50 -3.07 -11.78
N GLY A 88 -15.82 -2.90 -11.85
CA GLY A 88 -16.78 -3.98 -11.60
C GLY A 88 -17.04 -4.31 -10.12
N GLY A 89 -16.53 -3.49 -9.18
CA GLY A 89 -16.87 -3.62 -7.75
C GLY A 89 -16.30 -4.85 -7.05
N GLY A 90 -15.22 -5.44 -7.59
CA GLY A 90 -14.52 -6.58 -7.01
C GLY A 90 -13.97 -6.26 -5.61
N VAL A 91 -13.91 -7.27 -4.74
CA VAL A 91 -13.39 -7.10 -3.39
C VAL A 91 -11.87 -6.98 -3.42
N TRP A 92 -11.35 -5.94 -2.78
CA TRP A 92 -9.92 -5.68 -2.66
C TRP A 92 -9.57 -5.13 -1.28
N TYR A 93 -8.27 -5.01 -1.02
CA TYR A 93 -7.74 -4.65 0.28
C TYR A 93 -6.62 -3.63 0.16
N LEU A 94 -6.47 -2.84 1.22
CA LEU A 94 -5.45 -1.81 1.33
C LEU A 94 -4.88 -1.79 2.75
N GLY A 95 -3.57 -2.01 2.88
CA GLY A 95 -2.87 -1.66 4.12
C GLY A 95 -2.69 -0.15 4.19
N VAL A 96 -2.99 0.49 5.32
CA VAL A 96 -2.87 1.95 5.48
C VAL A 96 -2.27 2.35 6.81
N ALA A 97 -1.64 3.53 6.86
CA ALA A 97 -1.26 4.22 8.09
C ALA A 97 -1.49 5.73 7.95
N LYS A 98 -1.63 6.43 9.09
CA LYS A 98 -1.91 7.88 9.11
C LYS A 98 -0.79 8.68 8.44
N PRO A 99 -1.10 9.81 7.78
CA PRO A 99 -0.08 10.73 7.30
C PRO A 99 0.90 11.15 8.39
N SER A 100 2.17 11.29 8.00
CA SER A 100 3.25 11.63 8.93
C SER A 100 4.31 12.52 8.27
N ILE A 101 3.91 13.35 7.31
CA ILE A 101 4.76 14.38 6.71
C ILE A 101 4.97 15.49 7.73
N VAL A 102 6.18 16.01 7.77
CA VAL A 102 6.60 17.09 8.66
C VAL A 102 7.30 18.18 7.86
N GLU A 103 7.07 19.43 8.22
CA GLU A 103 7.55 20.59 7.45
C GLU A 103 9.07 20.76 7.56
N THR A 104 9.62 20.58 8.77
CA THR A 104 11.04 20.73 9.04
C THR A 104 11.56 19.58 9.90
N LYS A 105 12.88 19.38 9.87
CA LYS A 105 13.54 18.33 10.66
C LYS A 105 13.45 18.63 12.17
N GLU A 106 13.43 19.90 12.56
CA GLU A 106 13.31 20.31 13.96
C GLU A 106 11.95 19.90 14.55
N ASN A 107 10.89 19.96 13.75
CA ASN A 107 9.51 19.61 14.16
C ASN A 107 9.27 18.11 14.29
N ALA A 108 10.21 17.28 13.86
CA ALA A 108 9.96 15.86 13.56
C ALA A 108 10.64 14.87 14.51
N GLY A 109 11.44 15.38 15.45
CA GLY A 109 12.18 14.54 16.41
C GLY A 109 13.31 13.73 15.76
N SER A 110 13.90 12.80 16.53
CA SER A 110 15.04 11.98 16.09
C SER A 110 14.72 11.02 14.95
N ASP A 111 13.45 10.64 14.81
CA ASP A 111 13.00 9.55 13.93
C ASP A 111 12.59 10.06 12.54
N ALA A 112 12.75 11.36 12.31
CA ALA A 112 12.47 12.03 11.06
C ALA A 112 13.42 11.56 9.95
N MET A 113 12.84 11.12 8.84
CA MET A 113 13.57 10.77 7.64
C MET A 113 13.29 11.78 6.54
N GLN A 114 14.29 12.04 5.69
CA GLN A 114 14.09 12.82 4.47
C GLN A 114 13.80 11.90 3.30
N SER A 115 12.79 12.22 2.52
CA SER A 115 12.46 11.50 1.29
C SER A 115 13.44 11.87 0.16
N LYS A 116 13.42 11.07 -0.90
CA LYS A 116 14.17 11.38 -2.13
C LYS A 116 13.67 12.65 -2.83
N CYS A 117 12.49 13.15 -2.49
CA CYS A 117 11.93 14.41 -3.01
C CYS A 117 12.03 15.58 -2.03
N GLY A 118 12.79 15.42 -0.95
CA GLY A 118 13.18 16.52 -0.07
C GLY A 118 12.23 16.81 1.08
N HIS A 119 11.00 16.26 1.07
CA HIS A 119 10.09 16.36 2.22
C HIS A 119 10.54 15.46 3.37
N PHE A 120 10.25 15.87 4.59
CA PHE A 120 10.49 15.06 5.78
C PHE A 120 9.25 14.27 6.16
N TYR A 121 9.45 13.12 6.81
CA TYR A 121 8.38 12.30 7.34
C TYR A 121 8.86 11.42 8.50
N VAL A 122 7.93 10.91 9.30
CA VAL A 122 8.20 9.87 10.31
C VAL A 122 7.61 8.54 9.82
N PRO A 123 8.39 7.46 9.63
CA PRO A 123 7.84 6.17 9.21
C PRO A 123 6.77 5.65 10.20
N PRO A 124 5.66 5.07 9.72
CA PRO A 124 4.64 4.55 10.62
C PRO A 124 5.15 3.29 11.34
N ALA A 125 4.87 3.20 12.64
CA ALA A 125 5.11 1.98 13.39
C ALA A 125 4.22 0.84 12.86
N VAL A 126 4.75 -0.39 12.86
CA VAL A 126 4.08 -1.58 12.29
C VAL A 126 2.74 -1.89 12.98
N ASP A 127 2.62 -1.56 14.27
CA ASP A 127 1.38 -1.75 15.03
C ASP A 127 0.28 -0.74 14.65
N LYS A 128 0.64 0.39 14.04
CA LYS A 128 -0.30 1.42 13.56
C LYS A 128 -0.81 1.17 12.15
N VAL A 129 -0.24 0.21 11.42
CA VAL A 129 -0.76 -0.19 10.11
C VAL A 129 -2.08 -0.93 10.30
N GLN A 130 -3.13 -0.42 9.67
CA GLN A 130 -4.44 -1.05 9.57
C GLN A 130 -4.61 -1.66 8.19
N VAL A 131 -5.55 -2.60 8.05
CA VAL A 131 -5.90 -3.17 6.76
C VAL A 131 -7.39 -2.98 6.55
N PHE A 132 -7.74 -2.37 5.42
CA PHE A 132 -9.12 -2.19 5.01
C PHE A 132 -9.50 -3.18 3.93
N ARG A 133 -10.72 -3.69 4.02
CA ARG A 133 -11.45 -4.39 2.97
C ARG A 133 -12.37 -3.39 2.31
N ILE A 134 -12.33 -3.32 0.98
CA ILE A 134 -13.20 -2.48 0.16
C ILE A 134 -14.05 -3.42 -0.67
N SER A 135 -15.37 -3.31 -0.55
CA SER A 135 -16.32 -4.16 -1.28
C SER A 135 -17.41 -3.36 -1.97
N GLY A 136 -17.88 -3.89 -3.10
CA GLY A 136 -18.92 -3.25 -3.91
C GLY A 136 -18.38 -2.11 -4.77
N SER A 137 -19.30 -1.35 -5.35
CA SER A 137 -19.02 -0.23 -6.24
C SER A 137 -18.59 1.01 -5.46
N LYS A 138 -17.40 0.94 -4.88
CA LYS A 138 -16.79 2.02 -4.09
C LYS A 138 -15.44 2.39 -4.66
N PHE A 139 -15.08 3.65 -4.49
CA PHE A 139 -13.69 4.08 -4.59
C PHE A 139 -13.27 4.75 -3.29
N ILE A 140 -11.97 4.76 -3.04
CA ILE A 140 -11.39 5.51 -1.93
C ILE A 140 -10.64 6.71 -2.47
N LYS A 141 -10.58 7.77 -1.66
CA LYS A 141 -9.68 8.90 -1.86
C LYS A 141 -8.74 9.00 -0.66
N LEU A 142 -7.46 8.79 -0.87
CA LEU A 142 -6.42 8.92 0.15
C LEU A 142 -6.10 10.40 0.41
N ASN A 143 -5.97 10.76 1.68
CA ASN A 143 -5.44 12.07 2.06
C ASN A 143 -3.99 12.22 1.65
N ILE A 144 -3.55 13.47 1.50
CA ILE A 144 -2.14 13.78 1.29
C ILE A 144 -1.35 13.18 2.45
N GLY A 145 -0.32 12.41 2.10
CA GLY A 145 0.58 11.76 3.02
C GLY A 145 0.10 10.44 3.60
N THR A 146 -1.12 9.99 3.31
CA THR A 146 -1.58 8.70 3.80
C THR A 146 -0.70 7.59 3.25
N TRP A 147 -0.13 6.81 4.17
CA TRP A 147 0.63 5.62 3.80
C TRP A 147 -0.32 4.54 3.34
N HIS A 148 0.01 3.85 2.26
CA HIS A 148 -0.76 2.74 1.77
C HIS A 148 0.08 1.64 1.08
N ALA A 149 -0.46 0.43 1.07
CA ALA A 149 0.07 -0.75 0.41
C ALA A 149 -1.06 -1.56 -0.23
N GLY A 150 -1.03 -1.64 -1.55
CA GLY A 150 -2.09 -2.21 -2.38
C GLY A 150 -2.28 -1.40 -3.66
N PRO A 151 -3.35 -1.65 -4.44
CA PRO A 151 -4.43 -2.61 -4.17
C PRO A 151 -3.97 -4.08 -4.07
N LEU A 152 -4.55 -4.83 -3.13
CA LEU A 152 -4.36 -6.29 -2.97
C LEU A 152 -5.70 -7.00 -3.17
N PHE A 153 -5.72 -8.16 -3.82
CA PHE A 153 -6.96 -8.87 -4.15
C PHE A 153 -6.69 -10.37 -4.33
N LYS A 154 -7.74 -11.19 -4.24
CA LYS A 154 -7.65 -12.66 -4.39
C LYS A 154 -7.62 -13.15 -5.85
N PRO A 155 -8.40 -12.58 -6.78
CA PRO A 155 -8.34 -13.00 -8.19
C PRO A 155 -6.95 -12.86 -8.81
N GLU A 156 -6.70 -13.58 -9.91
CA GLU A 156 -5.41 -13.49 -10.60
C GLU A 156 -5.16 -12.11 -11.22
N THR A 157 -6.22 -11.45 -11.68
CA THR A 157 -6.14 -10.14 -12.31
C THR A 157 -7.32 -9.26 -11.87
N MET A 158 -7.08 -7.96 -11.74
CA MET A 158 -8.13 -6.97 -11.51
C MET A 158 -7.70 -5.60 -12.04
N ASP A 159 -8.65 -4.89 -12.64
CA ASP A 159 -8.45 -3.55 -13.16
C ASP A 159 -8.94 -2.50 -12.16
N PHE A 160 -8.21 -1.40 -12.05
CA PHE A 160 -8.50 -0.30 -11.14
C PHE A 160 -8.54 1.04 -11.87
N TYR A 161 -9.52 1.86 -11.55
CA TYR A 161 -9.42 3.31 -11.74
C TYR A 161 -8.34 3.84 -10.78
N ASN A 162 -7.35 4.56 -11.31
CA ASN A 162 -6.34 5.24 -10.51
C ASN A 162 -6.20 6.71 -10.94
N LEU A 163 -6.47 7.62 -10.00
CA LEU A 163 -6.29 9.06 -10.15
C LEU A 163 -5.17 9.53 -9.23
N GLU A 164 -4.07 10.01 -9.80
CA GLU A 164 -2.86 10.44 -9.09
C GLU A 164 -2.14 11.51 -9.93
N LEU A 165 -0.92 11.92 -9.56
CA LEU A 165 -0.07 12.74 -10.46
C LEU A 165 0.71 11.87 -11.47
N SER A 166 1.05 12.46 -12.62
CA SER A 166 1.76 11.79 -13.72
C SER A 166 3.18 11.30 -13.36
N ASP A 167 3.83 11.87 -12.36
CA ASP A 167 5.22 11.59 -11.96
C ASP A 167 5.37 10.66 -10.74
N THR A 168 4.25 10.15 -10.22
CA THR A 168 4.15 9.25 -9.06
C THR A 168 4.89 7.91 -9.21
N ASN A 169 5.04 7.41 -10.44
CA ASN A 169 5.52 6.05 -10.71
C ASN A 169 7.02 5.93 -11.02
N VAL A 170 7.76 7.04 -11.05
CA VAL A 170 9.18 7.05 -11.49
C VAL A 170 10.11 6.28 -10.54
N SER A 171 9.63 5.86 -9.35
CA SER A 171 10.45 5.16 -8.33
C SER A 171 10.04 3.70 -8.05
N LEU A 172 8.84 3.26 -8.45
CA LEU A 172 8.27 1.95 -8.07
C LEU A 172 8.91 0.77 -8.83
N PHE A 173 9.33 0.98 -10.08
CA PHE A 173 9.87 -0.10 -10.93
C PHE A 173 11.31 -0.52 -10.59
N LEU A 174 12.07 0.27 -9.83
CA LEU A 174 13.49 -0.01 -9.58
C LEU A 174 13.75 -0.98 -8.41
N PHE A 175 12.76 -1.24 -7.55
CA PHE A 175 12.94 -2.15 -6.40
C PHE A 175 12.38 -3.56 -6.60
N SER A 176 11.54 -3.81 -7.61
CA SER A 176 10.97 -5.15 -7.84
C SER A 176 11.86 -6.07 -8.68
N SER A 177 12.85 -5.54 -9.39
CA SER A 177 13.54 -6.27 -10.47
C SER A 177 14.94 -6.79 -10.12
N TYR A 178 15.46 -6.52 -8.91
CA TYR A 178 16.83 -6.88 -8.54
C TYR A 178 17.00 -8.16 -7.70
N PHE A 179 15.95 -8.98 -7.58
CA PHE A 179 16.00 -10.24 -6.81
C PHE A 179 15.60 -11.48 -7.62
N LEU A 180 15.99 -11.55 -8.89
CA LEU A 180 15.68 -12.70 -9.75
C LEU A 180 16.87 -13.20 -10.60
N PHE A 181 18.02 -13.46 -9.99
CA PHE A 181 19.12 -14.31 -10.51
C PHE A 181 19.97 -14.67 -9.28
N LEU A 182 20.27 -15.92 -8.87
CA LEU A 182 20.40 -17.24 -9.49
C LEU A 182 20.04 -18.28 -8.43
N PHE A 183 19.50 -19.44 -8.81
CA PHE A 183 19.92 -20.78 -8.34
C PHE A 183 18.94 -21.83 -8.91
N PHE A 184 19.24 -22.30 -10.12
CA PHE A 184 18.83 -23.63 -10.57
C PHE A 184 19.90 -24.62 -10.09
N SER A 185 19.48 -25.68 -9.38
CA SER A 185 19.95 -27.07 -9.52
C SER A 185 19.78 -27.86 -8.21
N LEU A 186 18.95 -28.92 -8.32
CA LEU A 186 18.87 -30.18 -7.57
C LEU A 186 19.08 -30.19 -6.03
N ILE A 187 18.13 -30.80 -5.31
CA ILE A 187 18.18 -32.19 -4.81
C ILE A 187 16.91 -32.47 -3.98
N PHE A 188 16.27 -33.60 -4.24
CA PHE A 188 15.23 -34.22 -3.43
C PHE A 188 15.75 -34.48 -2.00
N TYR A 189 15.04 -34.01 -0.97
CA TYR A 189 14.92 -34.74 0.30
C TYR A 189 13.64 -34.31 1.02
N GLY A 190 12.78 -35.29 1.28
CA GLY A 190 11.50 -35.09 1.95
C GLY A 190 11.68 -34.57 3.38
N TYR A 191 10.96 -33.51 3.71
CA TYR A 191 10.58 -33.16 5.06
C TYR A 191 9.13 -32.70 5.05
N SER A 192 8.32 -33.37 5.86
CA SER A 192 6.95 -32.96 6.18
C SER A 192 7.00 -31.57 6.81
N PHE A 193 6.52 -30.56 6.09
CA PHE A 193 6.27 -29.25 6.66
C PHE A 193 4.88 -29.25 7.28
N ALA A 194 4.83 -28.96 8.57
CA ALA A 194 3.60 -28.72 9.31
C ALA A 194 2.73 -27.72 8.56
N SER A 195 1.47 -28.13 8.31
CA SER A 195 0.43 -27.27 7.76
C SER A 195 0.25 -26.05 8.67
N GLN A 196 0.84 -24.92 8.27
CA GLN A 196 0.55 -23.64 8.87
C GLN A 196 -0.85 -23.25 8.38
N CYS A 197 -1.85 -23.35 9.25
CA CYS A 197 -3.22 -22.89 8.99
C CYS A 197 -3.19 -21.41 8.61
N PHE A 198 -3.19 -21.12 7.30
CA PHE A 198 -3.44 -19.77 6.81
C PHE A 198 -4.94 -19.51 6.93
N CYS A 199 -5.33 -18.57 7.80
CA CYS A 199 -6.70 -18.08 7.83
C CYS A 199 -7.01 -17.38 6.48
N GLU A 200 -8.01 -17.87 5.75
CA GLU A 200 -8.35 -17.42 4.39
C GLU A 200 -8.79 -15.95 4.30
N ASN A 201 -9.03 -15.29 5.43
CA ASN A 201 -9.51 -13.90 5.52
C ASN A 201 -8.51 -12.95 6.22
N CYS A 202 -7.26 -13.37 6.43
CA CYS A 202 -6.22 -12.53 7.02
C CYS A 202 -5.24 -12.02 5.97
N LEU A 203 -4.83 -10.76 6.11
CA LEU A 203 -3.69 -10.18 5.40
C LEU A 203 -2.45 -10.27 6.27
N TYR A 204 -1.32 -10.61 5.66
CA TYR A 204 -0.06 -10.75 6.38
C TYR A 204 0.84 -9.55 6.12
N LEU A 205 1.21 -8.88 7.19
CA LEU A 205 2.11 -7.74 7.20
C LEU A 205 3.51 -8.20 7.63
N CYS A 206 4.51 -7.85 6.84
CA CYS A 206 5.89 -8.16 7.14
C CYS A 206 6.80 -6.98 6.79
N MET A 207 6.77 -5.91 7.58
CA MET A 207 7.47 -4.66 7.24
C MET A 207 8.99 -4.81 7.34
N HIS A 208 9.68 -4.71 6.20
CA HIS A 208 11.16 -4.64 6.14
C HIS A 208 11.66 -3.41 5.36
N GLY A 209 10.75 -2.52 4.92
CA GLY A 209 11.10 -1.28 4.25
C GLY A 209 9.94 -0.30 4.17
N VAL A 210 10.26 0.99 4.10
CA VAL A 210 9.31 2.09 3.88
C VAL A 210 9.84 2.90 2.70
N SER A 211 9.00 3.15 1.70
CA SER A 211 9.39 3.92 0.52
C SER A 211 8.59 5.22 0.48
N ALA A 212 9.26 6.35 0.67
CA ALA A 212 8.67 7.64 0.34
C ALA A 212 8.86 7.89 -1.16
N ASN A 213 7.77 7.78 -1.93
CA ASN A 213 7.80 8.02 -3.37
C ASN A 213 7.71 9.52 -3.69
N ARG A 214 8.12 9.89 -4.90
CA ARG A 214 7.91 11.22 -5.49
C ARG A 214 6.42 11.42 -5.71
N SER A 215 5.80 12.34 -4.98
CA SER A 215 4.64 13.18 -5.34
C SER A 215 4.12 13.75 -4.05
#